data_AF-A0A378SYU5-F1
#
_entry.id   AF-A0A378SYU5-F1
#
_cell.length_a   1.000
_cell.length_b   1.000
_cell.length_c   1.000
_cell.angle_alpha   90.00
_cell.angle_beta   90.00
_cell.angle_gamma   90.00
#
_symmetry.space_group_name_H-M   'P 1'
#
loop_
_entity.id
_entity.type
_entity.pdbx_description
1 polymer ?
#
loop_
_entity_poly.entity_id
_entity_poly.type
_entity_poly.pdbx_seq_one_letter_code
_entity_poly.pdbx_strand_id
1 'polypeptide(L)'
;MTALPPDPDPAETPDLEPGGGVAPGATPPDSAQTSGLGEPEPRPRHKYTPTSVAAIIGLVVLIGVFVAVGVLLIMNMSGVFD
;
A
#
# COMPACT_ATOMS: atom_id res chain seq x y z
N MET A 1 28.30 11.15 27.11
CA MET A 1 27.66 9.84 26.94
C MET A 1 28.34 9.16 25.76
N THR A 2 29.30 8.28 26.01
CA THR A 2 29.98 7.49 24.98
C THR A 2 29.42 6.07 25.06
N ALA A 3 28.26 5.83 24.43
CA ALA A 3 27.77 4.47 24.29
C ALA A 3 28.73 3.75 23.34
N LEU A 4 29.45 2.74 23.86
CA LEU A 4 30.09 1.74 23.01
C LEU A 4 28.99 1.17 22.11
N PRO A 5 29.21 0.98 20.80
CA PRO A 5 28.26 0.27 19.95
C PRO A 5 27.80 -1.01 20.66
N PRO A 6 26.51 -1.37 20.58
CA PRO A 6 26.01 -2.57 21.26
C PRO A 6 26.64 -3.86 20.72
N ASP A 7 27.26 -3.77 19.54
CA ASP A 7 27.83 -4.91 18.84
C ASP A 7 29.26 -5.19 19.34
N PRO A 8 29.60 -6.47 19.60
CA PRO A 8 30.95 -6.88 19.96
C PRO A 8 31.94 -6.52 18.84
N ASP A 9 33.21 -6.29 19.20
CA ASP A 9 34.26 -6.04 18.21
C ASP A 9 34.33 -7.24 17.23
N PRO A 10 34.26 -7.01 15.90
CA PRO A 10 34.38 -8.08 14.92
C PRO A 10 35.65 -8.92 15.07
N ALA A 11 36.74 -8.34 15.58
CA ALA A 11 37.99 -9.06 15.83
C ALA A 11 37.90 -10.06 16.99
N GLU A 12 36.93 -9.87 17.89
CA GLU A 12 36.71 -10.67 19.10
C GLU A 12 35.46 -11.57 18.96
N THR A 13 34.77 -11.52 17.81
CA THR A 13 33.58 -12.33 17.58
C THR A 13 33.96 -13.64 16.89
N PRO A 14 33.69 -14.81 17.51
CA PRO A 14 33.99 -16.10 16.92
C PRO A 14 33.29 -16.28 15.57
N ASP A 15 33.95 -16.97 14.64
CA ASP A 15 33.45 -17.32 13.31
C ASP A 15 33.11 -16.14 12.37
N LEU A 16 33.43 -14.90 12.74
CA LEU A 16 33.32 -13.75 11.83
C LEU A 16 34.58 -13.59 10.96
N GLU A 17 34.41 -13.64 9.64
CA GLU A 17 35.46 -13.20 8.74
C GLU A 17 35.57 -11.66 8.70
N PRO A 18 36.77 -11.13 8.40
CA PRO A 18 36.95 -9.71 8.10
C PRO A 18 35.99 -9.27 6.99
N GLY A 19 34.96 -8.50 7.35
CA GLY A 19 33.84 -8.15 6.45
C GLY A 19 32.45 -8.46 7.00
N GLY A 20 32.35 -9.11 8.17
CA GLY A 20 31.06 -9.35 8.86
C GLY A 20 30.28 -10.55 8.34
N GLY A 21 30.92 -11.44 7.58
CA GLY A 21 30.38 -12.73 7.15
C GLY A 21 30.78 -13.86 8.11
N VAL A 22 30.18 -15.04 7.91
CA VAL A 22 30.60 -16.30 8.54
C VAL A 22 30.82 -17.37 7.47
N ALA A 23 31.68 -18.34 7.76
CA ALA A 23 31.89 -19.51 6.90
C ALA A 23 30.57 -20.29 6.63
N PRO A 24 30.42 -20.95 5.46
CA PRO A 24 29.26 -21.78 5.17
C PRO A 24 29.01 -22.86 6.24
N GLY A 25 27.82 -22.86 6.84
CA GLY A 25 27.43 -23.80 7.90
C GLY A 25 27.65 -23.29 9.33
N ALA A 26 28.36 -22.17 9.50
CA ALA A 26 28.33 -21.42 10.76
C ALA A 26 27.04 -20.60 10.84
N THR A 27 26.52 -20.42 12.05
CA THR A 27 25.35 -19.57 12.29
C THR A 27 25.79 -18.11 12.20
N PRO A 28 25.23 -17.30 11.28
CA PRO A 28 25.55 -15.87 11.19
C PRO A 28 25.30 -15.16 12.53
N PRO A 29 26.07 -14.11 12.86
CA PRO A 29 25.79 -13.28 14.02
C PRO A 29 24.40 -12.68 13.89
N ASP A 30 23.79 -12.35 15.03
CA ASP A 30 22.50 -11.68 15.08
C ASP A 30 22.65 -10.32 14.38
N SER A 31 22.36 -10.28 13.08
CA SER A 31 22.35 -9.05 12.33
C SER A 31 21.25 -8.21 12.96
N ALA A 32 21.54 -6.97 13.34
CA ALA A 32 20.52 -6.00 13.76
C ALA A 32 19.55 -5.77 12.58
N GLN A 33 18.63 -6.73 12.40
CA GLN A 33 17.70 -6.78 11.31
C GLN A 33 16.58 -5.80 11.65
N THR A 34 16.37 -4.84 10.76
CA THR A 34 15.19 -3.96 10.78
C THR A 34 13.94 -4.64 10.24
N SER A 35 14.04 -5.94 9.92
CA SER A 35 12.90 -6.80 9.60
C SER A 35 11.95 -6.84 10.81
N GLY A 36 10.87 -6.05 10.75
CA GLY A 36 9.91 -5.86 11.84
C GLY A 36 9.65 -4.41 12.24
N LEU A 37 10.37 -3.43 11.66
CA LEU A 37 10.11 -1.99 11.88
C LEU A 37 8.89 -1.45 11.12
N GLY A 38 8.23 -2.29 10.31
CA GLY A 38 6.93 -1.93 9.76
C GLY A 38 5.87 -2.07 10.84
N GLU A 39 5.26 -0.95 11.24
CA GLU A 39 4.02 -0.99 12.04
C GLU A 39 3.00 -1.90 11.32
N PRO A 40 2.28 -2.78 12.03
CA PRO A 40 1.26 -3.62 11.42
C PRO A 40 0.28 -2.76 10.61
N GLU A 41 0.29 -2.90 9.28
CA GLU A 41 -0.62 -2.17 8.41
C GLU A 41 -2.06 -2.49 8.84
N PRO A 42 -2.85 -1.47 9.26
CA PRO A 42 -4.20 -1.70 9.73
C PRO A 42 -5.02 -2.28 8.57
N ARG A 43 -5.42 -3.54 8.71
CA ARG A 43 -6.22 -4.22 7.70
C ARG A 43 -7.54 -3.43 7.51
N PRO A 44 -7.88 -3.01 6.28
CA PRO A 44 -9.09 -2.25 6.03
C PRO A 44 -10.32 -3.00 6.56
N ARG A 45 -11.01 -2.38 7.52
CA ARG A 45 -12.21 -2.94 8.17
C ARG A 45 -13.43 -3.03 7.26
N HIS A 46 -13.41 -2.32 6.13
CA HIS A 46 -14.49 -2.32 5.14
C HIS A 46 -13.91 -2.31 3.73
N LYS A 47 -14.59 -3.01 2.82
CA LYS A 47 -14.21 -3.08 1.40
C LYS A 47 -14.43 -1.75 0.67
N TYR A 48 -15.33 -0.91 1.18
CA TYR A 48 -15.68 0.36 0.56
C TYR A 48 -15.48 1.51 1.54
N THR A 49 -14.77 2.53 1.09
CA THR A 49 -14.68 3.80 1.82
C THR A 49 -15.89 4.68 1.50
N PRO A 50 -16.31 5.59 2.39
CA PRO A 50 -17.38 6.55 2.09
C PRO A 50 -17.14 7.32 0.80
N THR A 51 -15.87 7.66 0.52
CA THR A 51 -15.44 8.32 -0.72
C THR A 51 -15.69 7.45 -1.95
N SER A 52 -15.39 6.15 -1.88
CA SER A 52 -15.66 5.20 -2.97
C SER A 52 -17.16 5.10 -3.26
N VAL A 53 -18.00 5.05 -2.22
CA VAL A 53 -19.46 5.00 -2.37
C VAL A 53 -19.98 6.30 -3.00
N ALA A 54 -19.52 7.46 -2.53
CA ALA A 54 -19.90 8.75 -3.09
C ALA A 54 -19.50 8.89 -4.56
N ALA A 55 -18.30 8.41 -4.93
CA ALA A 55 -17.84 8.42 -6.32
C ALA A 55 -18.72 7.55 -7.23
N ILE A 56 -19.11 6.35 -6.77
CA ILE A 56 -20.01 5.46 -7.52
C ILE A 56 -21.37 6.12 -7.73
N ILE A 57 -21.96 6.71 -6.68
CA ILE A 57 -23.24 7.41 -6.77
C ILE A 57 -23.14 8.57 -7.76
N GLY A 58 -22.09 9.39 -7.67
CA GLY A 58 -21.85 10.50 -8.58
C GLY A 58 -21.75 10.05 -10.04
N LEU A 59 -21.04 8.94 -10.31
CA LEU A 59 -20.94 8.36 -11.63
C LEU A 59 -22.29 7.87 -12.17
N VAL A 60 -23.09 7.19 -11.35
CA VAL A 60 -24.43 6.72 -11.74
C VAL A 60 -25.34 7.89 -12.09
N VAL A 61 -25.32 8.97 -11.29
CA VAL A 61 -26.10 10.18 -11.56
C VAL A 61 -25.65 10.82 -12.87
N LEU A 62 -24.33 10.96 -13.10
CA LEU A 62 -23.78 11.53 -14.33
C LEU A 62 -24.26 10.76 -15.57
N ILE A 63 -24.16 9.42 -15.54
CA ILE A 63 -24.63 8.56 -16.62
C ILE A 63 -26.14 8.71 -16.82
N GLY A 64 -26.92 8.74 -15.74
CA GLY A 64 -28.36 8.92 -15.79
C GLY A 64 -28.77 10.24 -16.45
N VAL A 65 -28.11 11.34 -16.11
CA VAL A 65 -28.33 12.65 -16.74
C VAL A 65 -27.97 12.61 -18.22
N PHE A 66 -26.82 12.02 -18.56
CA PHE A 66 -26.39 11.92 -19.96
C PHE A 66 -27.38 11.14 -20.82
N VAL A 67 -27.86 9.99 -20.33
CA VAL A 67 -28.88 9.18 -21.00
C VAL A 67 -30.19 9.95 -21.12
N ALA A 68 -30.65 10.61 -20.05
CA ALA A 68 -31.88 11.40 -20.08
C ALA A 68 -31.84 12.52 -21.12
N VAL A 69 -30.73 13.27 -21.20
CA VAL A 69 -30.53 14.31 -22.21
C VAL A 69 -30.49 13.71 -23.62
N GLY A 70 -29.77 12.60 -23.81
CA GLY A 70 -29.72 11.91 -25.10
C GLY A 70 -31.10 11.46 -25.58
N VAL A 71 -31.89 10.85 -24.70
CA VAL A 71 -33.27 10.44 -24.99
C VAL A 71 -34.15 11.65 -25.31
N LEU A 72 -34.07 12.71 -24.51
CA LEU A 72 -34.81 13.95 -24.74
C LEU A 72 -34.51 14.53 -26.13
N LEU A 73 -33.23 14.58 -26.51
CA LEU A 73 -32.80 15.05 -27.83
C LEU A 73 -33.37 14.18 -28.95
N ILE A 74 -33.32 12.86 -28.81
CA ILE A 74 -33.88 11.93 -29.79
C ILE A 74 -35.40 12.14 -29.93
N MET A 75 -36.12 12.26 -28.83
CA MET A 75 -37.57 12.51 -28.82
C MET A 75 -37.91 13.85 -29.51
N ASN A 76 -37.12 14.90 -29.25
CA ASN A 76 -37.28 16.19 -29.91
C ASN A 76 -37.00 16.12 -31.42
N MET A 77 -35.97 15.39 -31.85
CA MET A 77 -35.64 15.22 -33.27
C MET A 77 -36.64 14.34 -34.03
N SER A 78 -37.32 13.43 -33.34
CA SER A 78 -38.29 12.51 -33.94
C SER A 78 -39.71 13.08 -34.01
N GLY A 79 -39.93 14.33 -33.58
CA GLY A 79 -41.25 14.96 -33.61
C GLY A 79 -42.23 14.34 -32.62
N VAL A 80 -41.75 13.62 -31.60
CA VAL A 80 -42.61 13.05 -30.54
C VAL A 80 -43.30 14.15 -29.73
N PHE A 81 -42.72 15.36 -29.74
CA PHE A 81 -43.23 16.53 -29.04
C PHE A 81 -43.86 17.59 -29.98
N ASP A 82 -43.97 17.32 -31.29
CA ASP A 82 -44.67 18.15 -32.29
C ASP A 82 -46.13 17.69 -32.50
#